data_AF-A0A382WI27-F1
#
_entry.id   AF-A0A382WI27-F1
#
_cell.length_a   1.000
_cell.length_b   1.000
_cell.length_c   1.000
_cell.angle_alpha   90.00
_cell.angle_beta   90.00
_cell.angle_gamma   90.00
#
_symmetry.space_group_name_H-M   'P 1'
#
loop_
_entity.id
_entity.type
_entity.pdbx_description
1 polymer ?
#
loop_
_entity_poly.entity_id
_entity_poly.type
_entity_poly.pdbx_seq_one_letter_code
_entity_poly.pdbx_strand_id
1 'polypeptide(L)'
;MIKLKDILKEQVEVSKSEVKKMEKLSDKIIKDSETLLKMFRQKHKVSTKDSVLYNTSKDWEQAIRNLKMKFGGWFGYVYDSDYVK
;
A
#
# COMPACT_ATOMS: atom_id res chain seq x y z
N MET A 1 36.63 7.91 -18.07
CA MET A 1 36.45 8.37 -16.67
C MET A 1 34.99 8.81 -16.53
N ILE A 2 34.13 7.93 -16.02
CA ILE A 2 32.71 8.26 -15.82
C ILE A 2 32.65 9.27 -14.67
N LYS A 3 32.07 10.45 -14.89
CA LYS A 3 31.97 11.46 -13.83
C LYS A 3 30.91 10.98 -12.84
N LEU A 4 31.17 11.11 -11.54
CA LEU A 4 30.24 10.74 -10.47
C LEU A 4 28.83 11.34 -10.66
N LYS A 5 28.77 12.53 -11.28
CA LYS A 5 27.53 13.23 -11.63
C LYS A 5 26.70 12.52 -12.72
N ASP A 6 27.33 11.74 -13.58
CA ASP A 6 26.65 11.01 -14.66
C ASP A 6 26.06 9.68 -14.16
N ILE A 7 26.61 9.11 -13.06
CA ILE A 7 26.03 7.95 -12.35
C ILE A 7 24.80 8.38 -11.53
N LEU A 8 24.82 9.59 -10.97
CA LEU A 8 23.69 10.16 -10.22
C LEU A 8 22.50 10.54 -11.12
N LYS A 9 22.71 10.75 -12.42
CA LYS A 9 21.65 11.10 -13.39
C LYS A 9 20.78 9.92 -13.82
N GLU A 10 21.17 8.68 -13.52
CA GLU A 10 20.33 7.50 -13.79
C GLU A 10 19.24 7.27 -12.73
N GLN A 11 19.24 8.04 -11.63
CA GLN A 11 18.08 8.10 -10.75
C GLN A 11 17.00 8.93 -11.44
N VAL A 12 15.97 8.25 -11.95
CA VAL A 12 14.72 8.89 -12.36
C VAL A 12 14.16 9.61 -11.15
N GLU A 13 14.43 10.92 -11.03
CA GLU A 13 13.88 11.77 -9.98
C GLU A 13 12.37 11.82 -10.15
N VAL A 14 11.62 11.28 -9.18
CA VAL A 14 10.15 11.29 -9.21
C VAL A 14 9.68 12.61 -8.59
N SER A 15 8.76 13.32 -9.24
CA SER A 15 8.27 14.58 -8.67
C SER A 15 7.41 14.34 -7.41
N LYS A 16 7.43 15.28 -6.46
CA LYS A 16 6.49 15.27 -5.30
C LYS A 16 5.04 15.05 -5.71
N SER A 17 4.65 15.61 -6.85
CA SER A 17 3.29 15.49 -7.38
C SER A 17 2.92 14.06 -7.78
N GLU A 18 3.87 13.31 -8.32
CA GLU A 18 3.70 11.91 -8.73
C GLU A 18 3.69 10.99 -7.52
N VAL A 19 4.60 11.19 -6.56
CA VAL A 19 4.58 10.47 -5.28
C VAL A 19 3.22 10.64 -4.59
N LYS A 20 2.71 11.88 -4.53
CA LYS A 20 1.39 12.15 -3.95
C LYS A 20 0.24 11.48 -4.72
N LYS A 21 0.35 11.29 -6.04
CA LYS A 21 -0.63 10.50 -6.81
C LYS A 21 -0.55 9.01 -6.44
N MET A 22 0.65 8.47 -6.28
CA MET A 22 0.86 7.08 -5.84
C MET A 22 0.32 6.85 -4.43
N GLU A 23 0.53 7.81 -3.51
CA GLU A 23 0.00 7.77 -2.15
C GLU A 23 -1.53 7.74 -2.14
N LYS A 24 -2.17 8.65 -2.88
CA LYS A 24 -3.64 8.65 -3.04
C LYS A 24 -4.19 7.35 -3.63
N LEU A 25 -3.48 6.77 -4.60
CA LEU A 25 -3.87 5.49 -5.19
C LEU A 25 -3.76 4.36 -4.16
N SER A 26 -2.71 4.38 -3.34
CA SER A 26 -2.48 3.42 -2.26
C SER A 26 -3.56 3.50 -1.17
N ASP A 27 -3.95 4.71 -0.77
CA ASP A 27 -5.07 4.96 0.14
C ASP A 27 -6.39 4.41 -0.43
N LYS A 28 -6.61 4.61 -1.73
CA LYS A 28 -7.79 4.07 -2.41
C LYS A 28 -7.79 2.55 -2.40
N ILE A 29 -6.66 1.90 -2.69
CA ILE A 29 -6.53 0.43 -2.65
C ILE A 29 -6.87 -0.10 -1.25
N ILE A 30 -6.36 0.53 -0.19
CA ILE A 30 -6.68 0.16 1.19
C ILE A 30 -8.19 0.26 1.44
N LYS A 31 -8.79 1.40 1.07
CA LYS A 31 -10.21 1.67 1.30
C LYS A 31 -11.12 0.70 0.53
N ASP A 32 -10.79 0.42 -0.72
CA ASP A 32 -11.54 -0.52 -1.55
C ASP A 32 -11.42 -1.95 -0.99
N SER A 33 -10.25 -2.32 -0.47
CA SER A 33 -10.03 -3.62 0.20
C SER A 33 -10.82 -3.75 1.51
N GLU A 34 -10.86 -2.71 2.33
CA GLU A 34 -11.69 -2.67 3.55
C GLU A 34 -13.19 -2.76 3.22
N THR A 35 -13.61 -2.08 2.15
CA THR A 35 -14.98 -2.12 1.66
C THR A 35 -15.34 -3.54 1.20
N LEU A 36 -14.46 -4.20 0.45
CA LEU A 36 -14.63 -5.58 0.02
C LEU A 36 -14.75 -6.53 1.21
N LEU A 37 -13.87 -6.42 2.21
CA LEU A 37 -13.93 -7.24 3.43
C LEU A 37 -15.25 -7.01 4.19
N LYS A 38 -15.70 -5.76 4.31
CA LYS A 38 -16.99 -5.44 4.93
C LYS A 38 -18.15 -6.10 4.18
N MET A 39 -18.17 -6.01 2.86
CA MET A 39 -19.18 -6.66 2.02
C MET A 39 -19.14 -8.17 2.17
N PHE A 40 -17.95 -8.78 2.14
CA PHE A 40 -17.76 -10.21 2.37
C PHE A 40 -18.37 -10.66 3.70
N ARG A 41 -18.02 -9.97 4.80
CA ARG A 41 -18.56 -10.24 6.14
C ARG A 41 -20.07 -10.18 6.19
N GLN A 42 -20.65 -9.14 5.59
CA GLN A 42 -22.09 -8.90 5.62
C GLN A 42 -22.87 -9.90 4.74
N LYS A 43 -22.41 -10.12 3.50
CA LYS A 43 -23.12 -10.95 2.52
C LYS A 43 -23.02 -12.43 2.82
N HIS A 44 -21.88 -12.88 3.33
CA HIS A 44 -21.67 -14.28 3.73
C HIS A 44 -21.98 -14.55 5.21
N LYS A 45 -22.40 -13.53 5.97
CA LYS A 45 -22.75 -13.64 7.40
C LYS A 45 -21.65 -14.32 8.22
N VAL A 46 -20.41 -13.87 8.03
CA VAL A 46 -19.22 -14.45 8.67
C VAL A 46 -19.42 -14.58 10.17
N SER A 47 -19.18 -15.78 10.71
CA SER A 47 -19.34 -16.11 12.13
C SER A 47 -18.17 -16.97 12.58
N THR A 48 -17.78 -16.87 13.85
CA THR A 48 -16.77 -17.75 14.47
C THR A 48 -17.15 -19.24 14.45
N LYS A 49 -18.42 -19.55 14.21
CA LYS A 49 -18.92 -20.93 14.08
C LYS A 49 -18.57 -21.56 12.73
N ASP A 50 -18.34 -20.75 11.69
CA ASP A 50 -17.88 -21.21 10.39
C ASP A 50 -16.40 -20.88 10.26
N SER A 51 -15.56 -21.89 10.49
CA SER A 51 -14.10 -21.73 10.50
C SER A 51 -13.56 -21.25 9.15
N VAL A 52 -14.16 -21.67 8.03
CA VAL A 52 -13.69 -21.29 6.69
C VAL A 52 -13.94 -19.82 6.45
N LEU A 53 -15.17 -19.35 6.67
CA LEU A 53 -15.54 -17.95 6.48
C LEU A 53 -14.82 -17.03 7.47
N TYR A 54 -14.68 -17.47 8.72
CA TYR A 54 -13.96 -16.72 9.75
C TYR A 54 -12.48 -16.57 9.42
N ASN A 55 -11.79 -17.68 9.13
CA ASN A 55 -10.36 -17.67 8.82
C ASN A 55 -10.08 -16.88 7.55
N THR A 56 -10.89 -17.07 6.50
CA THR A 56 -10.81 -16.26 5.28
C THR A 56 -10.90 -14.79 5.65
N SER A 57 -11.91 -14.38 6.43
CA SER A 57 -12.03 -12.99 6.86
C SER A 57 -10.82 -12.47 7.64
N LYS A 58 -10.12 -13.31 8.41
CA LYS A 58 -8.90 -12.94 9.14
C LYS A 58 -7.70 -12.79 8.20
N ASP A 59 -7.59 -13.63 7.19
CA ASP A 59 -6.55 -13.53 6.17
C ASP A 59 -6.69 -12.22 5.38
N TRP A 60 -7.91 -11.83 5.04
CA TRP A 60 -8.19 -10.52 4.42
C TRP A 60 -7.81 -9.36 5.35
N GLU A 61 -8.12 -9.41 6.65
CA GLU A 61 -7.68 -8.39 7.61
C GLU A 61 -6.16 -8.25 7.64
N GLN A 62 -5.45 -9.38 7.68
CA GLN A 62 -4.00 -9.40 7.72
C GLN A 62 -3.39 -8.87 6.41
N ALA A 63 -3.96 -9.21 5.26
CA ALA A 63 -3.54 -8.69 3.97
C ALA A 63 -3.68 -7.15 3.91
N ILE A 64 -4.81 -6.60 4.34
CA ILE A 64 -5.04 -5.15 4.42
C ILE A 64 -4.04 -4.48 5.36
N ARG A 65 -3.75 -5.08 6.52
CA ARG A 65 -2.75 -4.57 7.47
C ARG A 65 -1.36 -4.55 6.83
N ASN A 66 -0.99 -5.60 6.08
CA ASN A 66 0.28 -5.66 5.38
C ASN A 66 0.39 -4.56 4.33
N LEU A 67 -0.67 -4.31 3.55
CA LEU A 67 -0.70 -3.19 2.59
C LEU A 67 -0.48 -1.84 3.28
N LYS A 68 -1.18 -1.58 4.39
CA LYS A 68 -1.00 -0.35 5.19
C LYS A 68 0.46 -0.16 5.64
N MET A 69 1.09 -1.21 6.16
CA MET A 69 2.49 -1.15 6.60
C MET A 69 3.45 -0.92 5.43
N LYS A 70 3.24 -1.61 4.30
CA LYS A 70 4.11 -1.48 3.11
C LYS A 70 3.99 -0.11 2.48
N PHE A 71 2.78 0.39 2.27
CA PHE A 71 2.56 1.73 1.73
C PHE A 71 3.06 2.81 2.68
N GLY A 72 2.70 2.75 3.96
CA GLY A 72 3.16 3.73 4.96
C GLY A 72 4.69 3.77 5.08
N GLY A 73 5.35 2.61 5.12
CA GLY A 73 6.80 2.53 5.17
C GLY A 73 7.47 3.07 3.90
N TRP A 74 6.91 2.77 2.72
CA TRP A 74 7.42 3.30 1.46
C TRP A 74 7.29 4.82 1.38
N PHE A 75 6.11 5.37 1.65
CA PHE A 75 5.92 6.81 1.56
C PHE A 75 6.68 7.58 2.64
N GLY A 76 6.82 7.01 3.85
CA GLY A 76 7.71 7.56 4.87
C GLY A 76 9.16 7.67 4.37
N TYR A 77 9.70 6.58 3.82
CA TYR A 77 11.05 6.59 3.23
C TYR A 77 11.18 7.60 2.08
N VAL A 78 10.24 7.59 1.14
CA VAL A 78 10.31 8.41 -0.08
C VAL A 78 10.29 9.90 0.25
N TYR A 79 9.42 10.33 1.18
CA TYR A 79 9.35 11.75 1.58
C TYR A 79 10.58 12.21 2.38
N ASP A 80 11.28 11.30 3.06
CA ASP A 80 12.49 11.58 3.83
C ASP A 80 13.79 11.41 3.01
N SER A 81 13.69 11.20 1.69
CA SER A 81 14.83 10.83 0.83
C SER A 81 15.11 11.82 -0.30
N ASP A 82 16.34 11.79 -0.82
CA ASP A 82 16.76 12.56 -2.00
C ASP A 82 16.10 12.08 -3.32
N TYR A 83 15.27 11.03 -3.29
CA TYR A 83 14.57 10.50 -4.47
C TYR A 83 13.46 11.42 -4.99
N VAL A 84 13.12 12.49 -4.27
CA VAL A 84 11.99 13.37 -4.55
C VAL A 84 12.42 14.83 -4.59
N LYS A 85 12.18 15.51 -5.72
CA LYS A 85 12.32 16.97 -5.87
C LYS A 85 10.96 17.68 -5.82
#